data_AF-A0A8H7TPY4-F1
#
_entry.id   AF-A0A8H7TPY4-F1
#
_cell.length_a   1.000
_cell.length_b   1.000
_cell.length_c   1.000
_cell.angle_alpha   90.00
_cell.angle_beta   90.00
_cell.angle_gamma   90.00
#
_symmetry.space_group_name_H-M   'P 1'
#
loop_
_entity.id
_entity.type
_entity.pdbx_description
1 polymer ?
#
loop_
_entity_poly.entity_id
_entity_poly.type
_entity_poly.pdbx_seq_one_letter_code
_entity_poly.pdbx_strand_id
1 'polypeptide(L)'
;MSVVDPVSENPSVLQTVYLEDNEAAVSVAVVPFASQDNESFLVVGTGKDMVVLSPRSFTEGYLYVYRFQEGGKELEFIHKTKVEEPPLALLPFQGKVAAGIGKTLRVYDLGMRQLLRKAQADVAPQQIVSLNTQGNRIVVGDVQQGMTYVVYKPSTNKLIPFVDDTIARWTTCSTMVDYESTAGGDKFGNMFIVRCPSNASEEADEEQSGLHLINARDYLHGTSHRLNLMCHFFTQDVPTSITKTSLVVGGQDILLWSGIMGTIGVFIPFVSREDADFFQNLEQHLRTEDPPIAGRDHLMYRGYYAPVKGVIDGDLCERYTLLPNDKKQMIAGELDRSVREIERKISDIRTRSAF
;
A
#
# COMPACT_ATOMS: atom_id res chain seq x y z
N MET A 1 -10.10 -11.23 18.50
CA MET A 1 -8.67 -11.10 18.12
C MET A 1 -7.93 -12.31 18.67
N SER A 2 -6.99 -12.87 17.92
CA SER A 2 -6.28 -14.10 18.31
C SER A 2 -4.77 -13.89 18.17
N VAL A 3 -4.02 -14.29 19.20
CA VAL A 3 -2.56 -14.37 19.18
C VAL A 3 -2.17 -15.73 18.63
N VAL A 4 -1.32 -15.76 17.60
CA VAL A 4 -0.95 -16.99 16.89
C VAL A 4 0.55 -17.17 16.97
N ASP A 5 0.99 -18.39 17.30
CA ASP A 5 2.38 -18.81 17.14
C ASP A 5 2.50 -19.65 15.85
N PRO A 6 3.04 -19.06 14.76
CA PRO A 6 3.10 -19.75 13.48
C PRO A 6 4.32 -20.67 13.33
N VAL A 7 5.31 -20.61 14.23
CA VAL A 7 6.61 -21.30 14.06
C VAL A 7 6.87 -22.38 15.10
N SER A 8 6.09 -22.44 16.19
CA SER A 8 6.14 -23.55 17.12
C SER A 8 5.91 -24.91 16.45
N GLU A 9 6.40 -25.99 17.06
CA GLU A 9 6.22 -27.36 16.55
C GLU A 9 4.76 -27.71 16.25
N ASN A 10 3.83 -27.14 17.02
CA ASN A 10 2.40 -27.23 16.79
C ASN A 10 1.81 -25.82 16.66
N PRO A 11 1.72 -25.27 15.43
CA PRO A 11 1.15 -23.95 15.21
C PRO A 11 -0.24 -23.86 15.84
N SER A 12 -0.41 -22.90 16.74
CA SER A 12 -1.59 -22.83 17.59
C SER A 12 -1.97 -21.39 17.95
N VAL A 13 -3.22 -21.24 18.34
CA VAL A 13 -3.74 -19.98 18.89
C VAL A 13 -3.42 -19.97 20.38
N LEU A 14 -2.57 -19.04 20.81
CA LEU A 14 -2.12 -18.92 22.20
C LEU A 14 -3.18 -18.28 23.10
N GLN A 15 -3.79 -17.20 22.61
CA GLN A 15 -4.83 -16.45 23.33
C GLN A 15 -5.89 -15.97 22.36
N THR A 16 -7.15 -15.99 22.77
CA THR A 16 -8.25 -15.34 22.05
C THR A 16 -8.91 -14.30 22.94
N VAL A 17 -8.92 -13.05 22.48
CA VAL A 17 -9.60 -11.92 23.11
C VAL A 17 -10.90 -11.67 22.35
N TYR A 18 -12.02 -11.88 23.03
CA TYR A 18 -13.35 -11.61 22.49
C TYR A 18 -13.72 -10.14 22.69
N LEU A 19 -14.30 -9.52 21.66
CA LEU A 19 -14.90 -8.19 21.77
C LEU A 19 -16.37 -8.35 22.17
N GLU A 20 -16.87 -7.40 22.93
CA GLU A 20 -18.25 -7.38 23.43
C GLU A 20 -19.04 -6.22 22.80
N ASP A 21 -20.31 -6.05 23.16
CA ASP A 21 -21.14 -4.90 22.79
C ASP A 21 -21.27 -4.60 21.30
N ASN A 22 -21.30 -5.66 20.47
CA ASN A 22 -21.43 -5.55 19.01
C ASN A 22 -20.30 -4.69 18.38
N GLU A 23 -19.10 -4.82 18.93
CA GLU A 23 -17.89 -4.18 18.39
C GLU A 23 -17.14 -5.09 17.42
N ALA A 24 -16.72 -4.50 16.31
CA ALA A 24 -15.87 -5.13 15.31
C ALA A 24 -14.50 -4.45 15.27
N ALA A 25 -13.43 -5.24 15.29
CA ALA A 25 -12.08 -4.74 15.01
C ALA A 25 -11.96 -4.42 13.52
N VAL A 26 -11.40 -3.25 13.20
CA VAL A 26 -11.28 -2.72 11.84
C VAL A 26 -9.84 -2.39 11.44
N SER A 27 -8.96 -2.18 12.42
CA SER A 27 -7.55 -1.88 12.17
C SER A 27 -6.68 -2.33 13.33
N VAL A 28 -5.41 -2.64 13.08
CA VAL A 28 -4.46 -3.04 14.11
C VAL A 28 -3.07 -2.53 13.78
N ALA A 29 -2.30 -2.12 14.79
CA ALA A 29 -0.89 -1.79 14.66
C ALA A 29 -0.13 -2.09 15.95
N VAL A 30 1.13 -2.51 15.82
CA VAL A 30 2.08 -2.56 16.94
C VAL A 30 2.85 -1.25 16.95
N VAL A 31 2.75 -0.49 18.03
CA VAL A 31 3.28 0.87 18.13
C VAL A 31 4.25 1.00 19.31
N PRO A 32 5.53 1.35 19.07
CA PRO A 32 6.44 1.78 20.13
C PRO A 32 6.09 3.21 20.59
N PHE A 33 5.93 3.40 21.89
CA PHE A 33 5.65 4.72 22.48
C PHE A 33 6.90 5.30 23.16
N ALA A 34 7.35 6.47 22.70
CA ALA A 34 8.51 7.16 23.27
C ALA A 34 8.27 7.60 24.73
N SER A 35 7.01 7.81 25.11
CA SER A 35 6.61 8.15 26.49
C SER A 35 6.72 6.98 27.47
N GLN A 36 6.93 5.75 26.99
CA GLN A 36 7.11 4.52 27.78
C GLN A 36 8.45 3.84 27.44
N ASP A 37 9.53 4.62 27.34
CA ASP A 37 10.87 4.09 27.04
C ASP A 37 10.94 3.26 25.73
N ASN A 38 10.12 3.61 24.73
CA ASN A 38 9.94 2.89 23.47
C ASN A 38 9.40 1.45 23.61
N GLU A 39 8.71 1.14 24.70
CA GLU A 39 7.94 -0.09 24.82
C GLU A 39 6.85 -0.16 23.72
N SER A 40 6.70 -1.35 23.13
CA SER A 40 5.72 -1.61 22.08
C SER A 40 4.38 -2.06 22.67
N PHE A 41 3.30 -1.45 22.20
CA PHE A 41 1.94 -1.79 22.56
C PHE A 41 1.14 -2.19 21.33
N LEU A 42 0.13 -3.02 21.51
CA LEU A 42 -0.83 -3.35 20.47
C LEU A 42 -2.00 -2.35 20.53
N VAL A 43 -2.17 -1.58 19.45
CA VAL A 43 -3.30 -0.66 19.29
C VAL A 43 -4.31 -1.28 18.33
N VAL A 44 -5.56 -1.39 18.76
CA VAL A 44 -6.65 -1.95 17.97
C VAL A 44 -7.76 -0.93 17.81
N GLY A 45 -8.13 -0.67 16.56
CA GLY A 45 -9.26 0.15 16.19
C GLY A 45 -10.53 -0.68 16.13
N THR A 46 -11.59 -0.24 16.79
CA THR A 46 -12.91 -0.89 16.74
C THR A 46 -14.01 0.09 16.36
N GLY A 47 -15.11 -0.44 15.81
CA GLY A 47 -16.34 0.30 15.60
C GLY A 47 -17.53 -0.48 16.15
N LYS A 48 -18.50 0.26 16.70
CA LYS A 48 -19.71 -0.28 17.32
C LYS A 48 -20.93 -0.10 16.44
N ASP A 49 -21.77 -1.13 16.38
CA ASP A 49 -23.00 -1.17 15.58
C ASP A 49 -22.77 -0.80 14.10
N MET A 50 -21.68 -1.32 13.54
CA MET A 50 -21.29 -0.99 12.18
C MET A 50 -22.23 -1.65 11.17
N VAL A 51 -22.91 -0.83 10.38
CA VAL A 51 -23.57 -1.23 9.15
C VAL A 51 -22.63 -0.91 7.99
N VAL A 52 -22.02 -1.95 7.44
CA VAL A 52 -21.05 -1.84 6.33
C VAL A 52 -21.77 -1.69 4.97
N LEU A 53 -23.01 -2.17 4.88
CA LEU A 53 -23.88 -2.02 3.70
C LEU A 53 -24.35 -0.57 3.54
N SER A 54 -24.85 -0.23 2.34
CA SER A 54 -25.35 1.12 2.05
C SER A 54 -26.79 1.33 2.60
N PRO A 55 -27.06 2.39 3.37
CA PRO A 55 -26.14 3.44 3.79
C PRO A 55 -25.25 3.00 4.95
N ARG A 56 -23.95 3.35 4.87
CA ARG A 56 -23.00 3.06 5.95
C ARG A 56 -23.39 3.84 7.21
N SER A 57 -23.47 3.16 8.34
CA SER A 57 -23.72 3.77 9.65
C SER A 57 -22.92 3.09 10.75
N PHE A 58 -22.74 3.79 11.86
CA PHE A 58 -22.07 3.31 13.07
C PHE A 58 -22.50 4.17 14.25
N THR A 59 -22.41 3.64 15.47
CA THR A 59 -22.74 4.40 16.69
C THR A 59 -21.52 5.20 17.17
N GLU A 60 -20.37 4.55 17.29
CA GLU A 60 -19.12 5.12 17.82
C GLU A 60 -17.92 4.26 17.44
N GLY A 61 -16.71 4.81 17.57
CA GLY A 61 -15.45 4.08 17.39
C GLY A 61 -14.61 4.06 18.67
N TYR A 62 -13.66 3.13 18.75
CA TYR A 62 -12.72 3.06 19.87
C TYR A 62 -11.31 2.71 19.43
N LEU A 63 -10.36 3.12 20.27
CA LEU A 63 -8.97 2.68 20.25
C LEU A 63 -8.66 1.92 21.54
N TYR A 64 -8.48 0.62 21.41
CA TYR A 64 -8.01 -0.24 22.48
C TYR A 64 -6.49 -0.26 22.50
N VAL A 65 -5.92 -0.25 23.70
CA VAL A 65 -4.48 -0.43 23.90
C VAL A 65 -4.28 -1.67 24.76
N TYR A 66 -3.45 -2.59 24.26
CA TYR A 66 -3.00 -3.78 24.97
C TYR A 66 -1.49 -3.76 25.14
N ARG A 67 -1.02 -4.27 26.27
CA ARG A 67 0.39 -4.49 26.57
C ARG A 67 0.74 -5.96 26.32
N PHE A 68 1.91 -6.20 25.74
CA PHE A 68 2.42 -7.56 25.58
C PHE A 68 2.97 -8.08 26.92
N GLN A 69 2.52 -9.26 27.33
CA GLN A 69 3.08 -10.02 28.43
C GLN A 69 3.72 -11.33 27.93
N GLU A 70 4.55 -11.95 28.79
CA GLU A 70 5.21 -13.23 28.51
C GLU A 70 5.94 -13.31 27.15
N GLY A 71 6.59 -12.20 26.74
CA GLY A 71 7.29 -12.13 25.46
C GLY A 71 6.36 -12.09 24.24
N GLY A 72 5.12 -11.64 24.39
CA GLY A 72 4.14 -11.47 23.31
C GLY A 72 3.11 -12.59 23.20
N LYS A 73 3.14 -13.58 24.11
CA LYS A 73 2.18 -14.70 24.12
C LYS A 73 0.82 -14.30 24.67
N GLU A 74 0.80 -13.32 25.56
CA GLU A 74 -0.43 -12.81 26.18
C GLU A 74 -0.57 -11.29 25.98
N LEU A 75 -1.80 -10.84 25.91
CA LEU A 75 -2.23 -9.46 25.80
C LEU A 75 -2.97 -9.05 27.06
N GLU A 76 -2.44 -8.04 27.75
CA GLU A 76 -3.09 -7.39 28.89
C GLU A 76 -3.80 -6.13 28.41
N PHE A 77 -5.09 -5.99 28.73
CA PHE A 77 -5.86 -4.79 28.42
C PHE A 77 -5.45 -3.62 29.34
N ILE A 78 -5.15 -2.47 28.74
CA ILE A 78 -4.76 -1.26 29.49
C ILE A 78 -5.93 -0.28 29.58
N HIS A 79 -6.39 0.26 28.44
CA HIS A 79 -7.51 1.17 28.40
C HIS A 79 -8.17 1.22 27.02
N LYS A 80 -9.36 1.79 26.97
CA LYS A 80 -10.17 2.00 25.76
C LYS A 80 -10.49 3.48 25.61
N THR A 81 -10.11 4.07 24.48
CA THR A 81 -10.36 5.49 24.18
C THR A 81 -11.49 5.63 23.16
N LYS A 82 -12.52 6.39 23.49
CA LYS A 82 -13.63 6.67 22.57
C LYS A 82 -13.24 7.69 21.51
N VAL A 83 -13.64 7.41 20.26
CA VAL A 83 -13.47 8.28 19.10
C VAL A 83 -14.80 8.42 18.34
N GLU A 84 -14.86 9.42 17.47
CA GLU A 84 -16.07 9.85 16.77
C GLU A 84 -16.49 8.86 15.69
N GLU A 85 -15.52 8.26 14.98
CA GLU A 85 -15.75 7.28 13.91
C GLU A 85 -14.81 6.08 14.05
N PRO A 86 -15.15 4.91 13.47
CA PRO A 86 -14.25 3.76 13.45
C PRO A 86 -12.90 4.11 12.78
N PRO A 87 -11.76 3.96 13.49
CA PRO A 87 -10.45 4.22 12.92
C PRO A 87 -10.07 3.08 11.97
N LEU A 88 -10.00 3.34 10.67
CA LEU A 88 -9.72 2.29 9.68
C LEU A 88 -8.23 2.08 9.39
N ALA A 89 -7.38 3.02 9.81
CA ALA A 89 -5.94 2.93 9.62
C ALA A 89 -5.21 3.36 10.88
N LEU A 90 -4.19 2.58 11.25
CA LEU A 90 -3.28 2.85 12.36
C LEU A 90 -1.84 2.72 11.86
N LEU A 91 -0.99 3.63 12.32
CA LEU A 91 0.40 3.69 11.90
C LEU A 91 1.29 4.14 13.08
N PRO A 92 2.40 3.43 13.36
CA PRO A 92 3.44 3.95 14.22
C PRO A 92 4.10 5.19 13.61
N PHE A 93 4.12 6.29 14.35
CA PHE A 93 4.67 7.56 13.87
C PHE A 93 5.44 8.27 14.97
N GLN A 94 6.78 8.30 14.85
CA GLN A 94 7.68 9.06 15.74
C GLN A 94 7.42 8.83 17.25
N GLY A 95 7.36 7.56 17.67
CA GLY A 95 7.12 7.19 19.08
C GLY A 95 5.68 7.45 19.56
N LYS A 96 4.73 7.60 18.63
CA LYS A 96 3.31 7.87 18.84
C LYS A 96 2.49 7.01 17.86
N VAL A 97 1.17 7.02 18.00
CA VAL A 97 0.26 6.40 17.02
C VAL A 97 -0.44 7.46 16.19
N ALA A 98 -0.37 7.34 14.86
CA ALA A 98 -1.20 8.07 13.93
C ALA A 98 -2.43 7.21 13.58
N ALA A 99 -3.61 7.78 13.70
CA ALA A 99 -4.88 7.11 13.44
C ALA A 99 -5.68 7.89 12.38
N GLY A 100 -6.20 7.16 11.39
CA GLY A 100 -7.13 7.69 10.39
C GLY A 100 -8.58 7.48 10.86
N ILE A 101 -9.24 8.56 11.26
CA ILE A 101 -10.61 8.56 11.79
C ILE A 101 -11.48 9.39 10.84
N GLY A 102 -12.31 8.73 10.03
CA GLY A 102 -13.04 9.40 8.95
C GLY A 102 -12.06 10.10 8.00
N LYS A 103 -12.22 11.41 7.79
CA LYS A 103 -11.31 12.26 7.01
C LYS A 103 -10.12 12.83 7.79
N THR A 104 -10.10 12.66 9.11
CA THR A 104 -9.14 13.30 10.00
C THR A 104 -7.98 12.36 10.31
N LEU A 105 -6.76 12.81 10.03
CA LEU A 105 -5.54 12.18 10.53
C LEU A 105 -5.23 12.76 11.91
N ARG A 106 -5.08 11.89 12.91
CA ARG A 106 -4.88 12.30 14.30
C ARG A 106 -3.71 11.55 14.94
N VAL A 107 -2.79 12.28 15.56
CA VAL A 107 -1.65 11.71 16.28
C VAL A 107 -1.94 11.70 17.76
N TYR A 108 -1.74 10.54 18.38
CA TYR A 108 -1.96 10.29 19.80
C TYR A 108 -0.69 9.80 20.49
N ASP A 109 -0.55 10.21 21.75
CA ASP A 109 0.44 9.67 22.68
C ASP A 109 -0.25 8.80 23.73
N LEU A 110 0.49 7.90 24.37
CA LEU A 110 -0.05 7.04 25.40
C LEU A 110 -0.27 7.81 26.70
N GLY A 111 -1.46 7.67 27.28
CA GLY A 111 -1.80 8.23 28.59
C GLY A 111 -2.26 7.12 29.55
N MET A 112 -2.33 7.45 30.84
CA MET A 112 -2.67 6.47 31.89
C MET A 112 -4.09 5.88 31.76
N ARG A 113 -5.04 6.62 31.17
CA ARG A 113 -6.46 6.24 31.10
C ARG A 113 -7.05 6.31 29.69
N GLN A 114 -6.37 7.01 28.79
CA GLN A 114 -6.81 7.24 27.42
C GLN A 114 -5.63 7.74 26.59
N LEU A 115 -5.74 7.58 25.27
CA LEU A 115 -4.83 8.19 24.31
C LEU A 115 -5.01 9.71 24.31
N LEU A 116 -3.89 10.44 24.36
CA LEU A 116 -3.88 11.90 24.41
C LEU A 116 -3.59 12.47 23.04
N ARG A 117 -4.57 13.17 22.45
CA ARG A 117 -4.42 13.82 21.14
C ARG A 117 -3.32 14.88 21.19
N LYS A 118 -2.35 14.77 20.28
CA LYS A 118 -1.24 15.73 20.12
C LYS A 118 -1.42 16.61 18.89
N ALA A 119 -1.78 16.04 17.74
CA ALA A 119 -2.01 16.79 16.51
C ALA A 119 -3.22 16.20 15.76
N GLN A 120 -3.87 17.02 14.95
CA GLN A 120 -4.89 16.55 14.01
C GLN A 120 -5.01 17.49 12.81
N ALA A 121 -5.40 16.94 11.67
CA ALA A 121 -5.84 17.70 10.49
C ALA A 121 -6.80 16.87 9.64
N ASP A 122 -7.72 17.53 8.96
CA ASP A 122 -8.49 16.91 7.87
C ASP A 122 -7.58 16.83 6.64
N VAL A 123 -7.32 15.61 6.17
CA VAL A 123 -6.32 15.35 5.11
C VAL A 123 -6.86 14.47 3.99
N ALA A 124 -7.97 13.78 4.21
CA ALA A 124 -8.63 12.96 3.21
C ALA A 124 -9.96 13.61 2.81
N PRO A 125 -10.35 13.59 1.52
CA PRO A 125 -11.63 14.14 1.09
C PRO A 125 -12.85 13.40 1.67
N GLN A 126 -12.77 12.09 1.85
CA GLN A 126 -13.91 11.27 2.28
C GLN A 126 -13.57 10.41 3.49
N GLN A 127 -12.60 9.50 3.38
CA GLN A 127 -12.26 8.58 4.43
C GLN A 127 -10.87 7.96 4.25
N ILE A 128 -10.07 7.99 5.32
CA ILE A 128 -8.77 7.35 5.40
C ILE A 128 -8.96 5.83 5.52
N VAL A 129 -8.28 5.07 4.64
CA VAL A 129 -8.28 3.59 4.63
C VAL A 129 -6.88 2.99 4.75
N SER A 130 -5.83 3.76 4.47
CA SER A 130 -4.45 3.31 4.64
C SER A 130 -3.53 4.47 5.05
N LEU A 131 -2.45 4.13 5.76
CA LEU A 131 -1.44 5.08 6.22
C LEU A 131 -0.05 4.46 6.07
N ASN A 132 0.90 5.25 5.59
CA ASN A 132 2.33 4.91 5.53
C ASN A 132 3.17 6.13 5.93
N THR A 133 4.40 5.93 6.38
CA THR A 133 5.29 7.05 6.73
C THR A 133 6.75 6.75 6.45
N GLN A 134 7.47 7.81 6.12
CA GLN A 134 8.92 7.86 6.13
C GLN A 134 9.35 9.25 6.63
N GLY A 135 10.11 9.30 7.72
CA GLY A 135 10.53 10.57 8.33
C GLY A 135 9.36 11.44 8.81
N ASN A 136 9.24 12.66 8.27
CA ASN A 136 8.16 13.60 8.57
C ASN A 136 6.98 13.49 7.59
N ARG A 137 7.08 12.65 6.58
CA ARG A 137 6.06 12.48 5.54
C ARG A 137 5.13 11.33 5.89
N ILE A 138 3.85 11.56 5.74
CA ILE A 138 2.78 10.58 5.93
C ILE A 138 2.00 10.50 4.63
N VAL A 139 1.87 9.31 4.07
CA VAL A 139 1.04 9.04 2.91
C VAL A 139 -0.29 8.49 3.39
N VAL A 140 -1.37 9.10 2.92
CA VAL A 140 -2.75 8.82 3.31
C VAL A 140 -3.50 8.29 2.10
N GLY A 141 -4.04 7.08 2.20
CA GLY A 141 -4.96 6.55 1.20
C GLY A 141 -6.40 6.90 1.56
N ASP A 142 -7.10 7.55 0.65
CA ASP A 142 -8.54 7.80 0.71
C ASP A 142 -9.31 6.65 0.06
N VAL A 143 -10.51 6.38 0.57
CA VAL A 143 -11.42 5.32 0.09
C VAL A 143 -11.84 5.51 -1.37
N GLN A 144 -11.79 6.74 -1.91
CA GLN A 144 -12.25 7.08 -3.25
C GLN A 144 -11.26 7.96 -4.04
N GLN A 145 -10.55 8.88 -3.41
CA GLN A 145 -9.77 9.93 -4.07
C GLN A 145 -8.27 9.62 -4.19
N GLY A 146 -7.87 8.37 -3.98
CA GLY A 146 -6.48 7.94 -4.12
C GLY A 146 -5.57 8.41 -2.99
N MET A 147 -4.37 8.88 -3.33
CA MET A 147 -3.32 9.21 -2.36
C MET A 147 -3.26 10.70 -2.06
N THR A 148 -3.11 11.06 -0.79
CA THR A 148 -2.74 12.40 -0.32
C THR A 148 -1.47 12.31 0.52
N TYR A 149 -0.46 13.12 0.23
CA TYR A 149 0.73 13.20 1.07
C TYR A 149 0.60 14.37 2.03
N VAL A 150 0.98 14.11 3.28
CA VAL A 150 0.90 15.02 4.41
C VAL A 150 2.29 15.16 4.99
N VAL A 151 2.72 16.39 5.25
CA VAL A 151 3.93 16.66 6.00
C VAL A 151 3.60 17.02 7.44
N TYR A 152 4.33 16.42 8.38
CA TYR A 152 4.31 16.80 9.78
C TYR A 152 5.40 17.83 10.05
N LYS A 153 5.04 18.96 10.66
CA LYS A 153 5.97 20.03 11.07
C LYS A 153 6.18 19.96 12.58
N PRO A 154 7.30 19.41 13.09
CA PRO A 154 7.51 19.19 14.52
C PRO A 154 7.50 20.48 15.34
N SER A 155 8.05 21.58 14.79
CA SER A 155 8.14 22.89 15.44
C SER A 155 6.78 23.51 15.78
N THR A 156 5.77 23.25 14.94
CA THR A 156 4.40 23.77 15.12
C THR A 156 3.40 22.68 15.48
N ASN A 157 3.83 21.42 15.50
CA ASN A 157 3.01 20.24 15.74
C ASN A 157 1.76 20.20 14.82
N LYS A 158 1.96 20.57 13.54
CA LYS A 158 0.91 20.60 12.51
C LYS A 158 1.10 19.51 11.47
N LEU A 159 -0.03 19.02 10.97
CA LEU A 159 -0.14 18.12 9.82
C LEU A 159 -0.67 18.94 8.65
N ILE A 160 0.00 18.91 7.52
CA ILE A 160 -0.33 19.75 6.36
C ILE A 160 -0.35 18.89 5.09
N PRO A 161 -1.52 18.68 4.45
CA PRO A 161 -1.58 18.03 3.14
C PRO A 161 -0.98 18.98 2.10
N PHE A 162 -0.12 18.48 1.21
CA PHE A 162 0.61 19.33 0.25
C PHE A 162 0.59 18.84 -1.20
N VAL A 163 0.30 17.56 -1.42
CA VAL A 163 0.13 16.98 -2.76
C VAL A 163 -0.91 15.85 -2.69
N ASP A 164 -1.74 15.74 -3.71
CA ASP A 164 -2.80 14.72 -3.84
C ASP A 164 -2.91 14.16 -5.27
N ASP A 165 -3.68 13.09 -5.41
CA ASP A 165 -3.85 12.39 -6.68
C ASP A 165 -4.63 13.22 -7.71
N THR A 166 -4.45 12.86 -8.98
CA THR A 166 -5.12 13.51 -10.11
C THR A 166 -6.46 12.88 -10.44
N ILE A 167 -6.63 11.60 -10.12
CA ILE A 167 -7.83 10.82 -10.43
C ILE A 167 -8.34 10.10 -9.19
N ALA A 168 -9.63 9.79 -9.19
CA ALA A 168 -10.24 8.97 -8.15
C ALA A 168 -9.70 7.53 -8.22
N ARG A 169 -9.13 7.05 -7.12
CA ARG A 169 -8.74 5.65 -6.91
C ARG A 169 -9.36 5.13 -5.63
N TRP A 170 -10.04 4.00 -5.74
CA TRP A 170 -10.73 3.39 -4.61
C TRP A 170 -9.77 2.51 -3.83
N THR A 171 -8.86 3.15 -3.09
CA THR A 171 -7.72 2.51 -2.44
C THR A 171 -8.15 1.32 -1.57
N THR A 172 -7.46 0.20 -1.74
CA THR A 172 -7.60 -0.99 -0.87
C THR A 172 -6.35 -1.24 -0.05
N CYS A 173 -5.17 -1.01 -0.63
CA CYS A 173 -3.88 -1.15 0.03
C CYS A 173 -2.85 -0.17 -0.55
N SER A 174 -1.81 0.14 0.21
CA SER A 174 -0.72 1.01 -0.24
C SER A 174 0.56 0.77 0.56
N THR A 175 1.71 0.93 -0.08
CA THR A 175 3.04 0.92 0.57
C THR A 175 3.92 2.01 -0.04
N MET A 176 4.77 2.65 0.77
CA MET A 176 5.84 3.50 0.23
C MET A 176 6.94 2.62 -0.38
N VAL A 177 7.43 2.98 -1.57
CA VAL A 177 8.57 2.29 -2.21
C VAL A 177 9.88 3.05 -2.03
N ASP A 178 9.77 4.37 -1.93
CA ASP A 178 10.80 5.33 -1.57
C ASP A 178 10.11 6.54 -0.91
N TYR A 179 10.88 7.60 -0.61
CA TYR A 179 10.36 8.79 0.07
C TYR A 179 9.35 9.61 -0.76
N GLU A 180 9.43 9.49 -2.09
CA GLU A 180 8.61 10.27 -3.02
C GLU A 180 7.45 9.46 -3.60
N SER A 181 7.54 8.13 -3.56
CA SER A 181 6.72 7.26 -4.40
C SER A 181 5.98 6.22 -3.56
N THR A 182 4.71 6.06 -3.89
CA THR A 182 3.79 5.13 -3.23
C THR A 182 3.20 4.20 -4.26
N ALA A 183 3.28 2.91 -3.99
CA ALA A 183 2.54 1.89 -4.72
C ALA A 183 1.19 1.64 -4.02
N GLY A 184 0.14 1.42 -4.80
CA GLY A 184 -1.19 1.14 -4.26
C GLY A 184 -2.01 0.25 -5.18
N GLY A 185 -3.04 -0.34 -4.58
CA GLY A 185 -4.08 -1.09 -5.27
C GLY A 185 -5.45 -0.47 -5.05
N ASP A 186 -6.38 -0.72 -5.97
CA ASP A 186 -7.77 -0.28 -5.83
C ASP A 186 -8.79 -1.41 -5.97
N LYS A 187 -10.01 -1.14 -5.51
CA LYS A 187 -11.13 -2.11 -5.48
C LYS A 187 -11.54 -2.63 -6.85
N PHE A 188 -11.10 -1.97 -7.93
CA PHE A 188 -11.44 -2.34 -9.29
C PHE A 188 -10.41 -3.28 -9.90
N GLY A 189 -9.36 -3.68 -9.17
CA GLY A 189 -8.35 -4.61 -9.67
C GLY A 189 -7.19 -3.92 -10.39
N ASN A 190 -6.90 -2.67 -10.06
CA ASN A 190 -5.73 -1.96 -10.59
C ASN A 190 -4.60 -1.87 -9.56
N MET A 191 -3.38 -1.88 -10.06
CA MET A 191 -2.16 -1.52 -9.36
C MET A 191 -1.57 -0.25 -9.97
N PHE A 192 -1.04 0.63 -9.13
CA PHE A 192 -0.45 1.88 -9.58
C PHE A 192 0.74 2.28 -8.71
N ILE A 193 1.63 3.10 -9.28
CA ILE A 193 2.68 3.81 -8.54
C ILE A 193 2.53 5.29 -8.85
N VAL A 194 2.42 6.11 -7.82
CA VAL A 194 2.38 7.58 -7.89
C VAL A 194 3.61 8.16 -7.21
N ARG A 195 4.11 9.29 -7.72
CA ARG A 195 5.30 9.96 -7.21
C ARG A 195 5.06 11.46 -7.01
N CYS A 196 5.50 11.99 -5.89
CA CYS A 196 5.50 13.42 -5.61
C CYS A 196 6.46 14.16 -6.57
N PRO A 197 6.04 15.28 -7.19
CA PRO A 197 6.96 16.17 -7.90
C PRO A 197 8.08 16.68 -6.97
N SER A 198 9.30 16.81 -7.49
CA SER A 198 10.47 17.19 -6.69
C SER A 198 10.33 18.58 -6.06
N ASN A 199 9.79 19.55 -6.80
CA ASN A 199 9.54 20.90 -6.30
C ASN A 199 8.57 20.92 -5.12
N ALA A 200 7.48 20.15 -5.20
CA ALA A 200 6.50 20.03 -4.13
C ALA A 200 7.08 19.32 -2.91
N SER A 201 7.95 18.33 -3.14
CA SER A 201 8.64 17.59 -2.07
C SER A 201 9.62 18.48 -1.31
N GLU A 202 10.47 19.22 -2.02
CA GLU A 202 11.45 20.14 -1.44
C GLU A 202 10.76 21.23 -0.61
N GLU A 203 9.72 21.87 -1.17
CA GLU A 203 8.91 22.86 -0.46
C GLU A 203 8.25 22.28 0.79
N ALA A 204 7.72 21.06 0.70
CA ALA A 204 7.07 20.39 1.82
C ALA A 204 8.03 20.14 2.98
N ASP A 205 9.32 19.92 2.71
CA ASP A 205 10.30 19.55 3.74
C ASP A 205 10.94 20.78 4.43
N GLU A 206 10.91 21.96 3.80
CA GLU A 206 11.43 23.22 4.37
C GLU A 206 10.75 23.59 5.70
N GLU A 207 11.49 23.76 6.80
CA GLU A 207 10.89 23.99 8.12
C GLU A 207 9.97 25.22 8.20
N GLN A 208 10.29 26.28 7.44
CA GLN A 208 9.55 27.54 7.44
C GLN A 208 8.39 27.59 6.43
N SER A 209 8.23 26.58 5.58
CA SER A 209 7.19 26.56 4.54
C SER A 209 5.79 26.29 5.07
N GLY A 210 5.64 25.93 6.36
CA GLY A 210 4.34 25.55 6.91
C GLY A 210 3.22 26.58 6.69
N LEU A 211 3.53 27.88 6.80
CA LEU A 211 2.54 28.94 6.54
C LEU A 211 2.24 29.11 5.04
N HIS A 212 3.25 28.89 4.20
CA HIS A 212 3.10 28.93 2.74
C HIS A 212 2.21 27.79 2.26
N LEU A 213 2.46 26.56 2.72
CA LEU A 213 1.66 25.37 2.38
C LEU A 213 0.20 25.50 2.81
N ILE A 214 -0.06 26.03 4.03
CA ILE A 214 -1.43 26.23 4.54
C ILE A 214 -2.21 27.26 3.71
N ASN A 215 -1.53 28.28 3.21
CA ASN A 215 -2.14 29.36 2.43
C ASN A 215 -2.03 29.12 0.92
N ALA A 216 -1.49 27.98 0.49
CA ALA A 216 -1.35 27.66 -0.91
C ALA A 216 -2.72 27.56 -1.56
N ARG A 217 -2.82 28.05 -2.81
CA ARG A 217 -4.09 28.06 -3.52
C ARG A 217 -4.46 26.64 -3.95
N ASP A 218 -5.66 26.22 -3.59
CA ASP A 218 -6.24 24.95 -4.05
C ASP A 218 -6.21 24.87 -5.58
N TYR A 219 -5.78 23.71 -6.08
CA TYR A 219 -5.85 23.35 -7.48
C TYR A 219 -6.80 22.16 -7.61
N LEU A 220 -7.68 22.15 -8.64
CA LEU A 220 -8.63 21.07 -8.92
C LEU A 220 -9.40 20.53 -7.69
N HIS A 221 -9.89 21.42 -6.82
CA HIS A 221 -10.61 21.06 -5.58
C HIS A 221 -9.82 20.16 -4.61
N GLY A 222 -8.50 20.30 -4.62
CA GLY A 222 -7.59 19.56 -3.76
C GLY A 222 -6.39 20.43 -3.38
N THR A 223 -5.25 19.80 -3.13
CA THR A 223 -4.03 20.53 -2.73
C THR A 223 -3.46 21.38 -3.89
N SER A 224 -2.41 22.15 -3.63
CA SER A 224 -1.76 23.00 -4.64
C SER A 224 -0.98 22.20 -5.69
N HIS A 225 -0.54 20.99 -5.36
CA HIS A 225 0.25 20.12 -6.23
C HIS A 225 -0.49 18.84 -6.57
N ARG A 226 -0.02 18.15 -7.61
CA ARG A 226 -0.58 16.86 -8.03
C ARG A 226 0.50 15.79 -8.17
N LEU A 227 0.15 14.57 -7.78
CA LEU A 227 1.01 13.41 -7.91
C LEU A 227 1.18 13.02 -9.39
N ASN A 228 2.40 12.61 -9.74
CA ASN A 228 2.71 12.09 -11.06
C ASN A 228 2.50 10.57 -11.09
N LEU A 229 1.71 10.06 -12.04
CA LEU A 229 1.54 8.63 -12.27
C LEU A 229 2.81 8.03 -12.88
N MET A 230 3.49 7.13 -12.17
CA MET A 230 4.69 6.43 -12.66
C MET A 230 4.31 5.13 -13.37
N CYS A 231 3.48 4.31 -12.74
CA CYS A 231 3.06 3.02 -13.28
C CYS A 231 1.54 2.81 -13.11
N HIS A 232 0.93 2.09 -14.04
CA HIS A 232 -0.46 1.62 -13.95
C HIS A 232 -0.64 0.29 -14.67
N PHE A 233 -1.32 -0.65 -14.03
CA PHE A 233 -1.52 -2.00 -14.56
C PHE A 233 -2.78 -2.65 -13.97
N PHE A 234 -3.59 -3.27 -14.82
CA PHE A 234 -4.77 -4.02 -14.40
C PHE A 234 -4.42 -5.48 -14.09
N THR A 235 -4.61 -5.88 -12.83
CA THR A 235 -4.36 -7.23 -12.33
C THR A 235 -5.58 -8.13 -12.38
N GLN A 236 -6.77 -7.57 -12.64
CA GLN A 236 -8.09 -8.22 -12.56
C GLN A 236 -8.51 -8.64 -11.15
N ASP A 237 -7.63 -9.32 -10.40
CA ASP A 237 -7.86 -9.59 -8.98
C ASP A 237 -7.70 -8.29 -8.18
N VAL A 238 -8.53 -8.13 -7.14
CA VAL A 238 -8.56 -6.94 -6.29
C VAL A 238 -7.43 -7.02 -5.28
N PRO A 239 -6.44 -6.12 -5.32
CA PRO A 239 -5.33 -6.12 -4.36
C PRO A 239 -5.85 -5.86 -2.95
N THR A 240 -5.40 -6.66 -1.99
CA THR A 240 -5.78 -6.59 -0.57
C THR A 240 -4.60 -6.22 0.32
N SER A 241 -3.39 -6.56 -0.09
CA SER A 241 -2.15 -6.12 0.55
C SER A 241 -1.06 -5.88 -0.49
N ILE A 242 -0.15 -4.96 -0.20
CA ILE A 242 1.07 -4.74 -0.95
C ILE A 242 2.20 -4.41 0.03
N THR A 243 3.39 -4.94 -0.19
CA THR A 243 4.58 -4.63 0.60
C THR A 243 5.84 -4.65 -0.27
N LYS A 244 6.77 -3.76 0.04
CA LYS A 244 8.12 -3.80 -0.53
C LYS A 244 8.97 -4.76 0.30
N THR A 245 9.54 -5.78 -0.32
CA THR A 245 10.33 -6.81 0.38
C THR A 245 11.36 -7.46 -0.53
N SER A 246 12.20 -8.33 0.01
CA SER A 246 13.09 -9.21 -0.75
C SER A 246 12.76 -10.66 -0.41
N LEU A 247 12.50 -11.48 -1.44
CA LEU A 247 12.16 -12.90 -1.28
C LEU A 247 13.39 -13.81 -1.25
N VAL A 248 14.52 -13.33 -1.77
CA VAL A 248 15.75 -14.10 -1.92
C VAL A 248 16.87 -13.36 -1.19
N VAL A 249 17.71 -14.09 -0.45
CA VAL A 249 18.85 -13.50 0.25
C VAL A 249 19.81 -12.86 -0.75
N GLY A 250 20.04 -11.56 -0.64
CA GLY A 250 20.84 -10.78 -1.60
C GLY A 250 20.13 -10.53 -2.94
N GLY A 251 18.84 -10.90 -3.05
CA GLY A 251 17.97 -10.57 -4.17
C GLY A 251 17.55 -9.11 -4.15
N GLN A 252 17.04 -8.64 -5.28
CA GLN A 252 16.57 -7.27 -5.45
C GLN A 252 15.25 -7.04 -4.70
N ASP A 253 15.04 -5.80 -4.23
CA ASP A 253 13.75 -5.39 -3.69
C ASP A 253 12.64 -5.51 -4.75
N ILE A 254 11.54 -6.14 -4.37
CA ILE A 254 10.33 -6.31 -5.18
C ILE A 254 9.12 -5.71 -4.47
N LEU A 255 8.03 -5.56 -5.22
CA LEU A 255 6.70 -5.36 -4.63
C LEU A 255 5.94 -6.68 -4.62
N LEU A 256 5.69 -7.22 -3.44
CA LEU A 256 4.83 -8.39 -3.23
C LEU A 256 3.41 -7.90 -2.95
N TRP A 257 2.41 -8.48 -3.60
CA TRP A 257 1.01 -8.16 -3.36
C TRP A 257 0.13 -9.42 -3.33
N SER A 258 -1.00 -9.32 -2.63
CA SER A 258 -2.00 -10.39 -2.57
C SER A 258 -3.37 -9.90 -3.03
N GLY A 259 -4.11 -10.74 -3.75
CA GLY A 259 -5.44 -10.45 -4.27
C GLY A 259 -6.56 -11.21 -3.54
N ILE A 260 -7.79 -10.73 -3.66
CA ILE A 260 -8.95 -11.30 -2.97
C ILE A 260 -9.32 -12.70 -3.49
N MET A 261 -9.01 -13.01 -4.75
CA MET A 261 -9.24 -14.34 -5.34
C MET A 261 -8.11 -15.34 -5.02
N GLY A 262 -7.11 -14.93 -4.23
CA GLY A 262 -5.98 -15.77 -3.81
C GLY A 262 -4.72 -15.58 -4.64
N THR A 263 -4.67 -14.59 -5.55
CA THR A 263 -3.43 -14.28 -6.27
C THR A 263 -2.35 -13.82 -5.30
N ILE A 264 -1.13 -14.32 -5.48
CA ILE A 264 0.09 -13.78 -4.86
C ILE A 264 1.00 -13.39 -6.01
N GLY A 265 1.18 -12.09 -6.23
CA GLY A 265 1.91 -11.55 -7.37
C GLY A 265 3.10 -10.71 -6.96
N VAL A 266 4.04 -10.54 -7.89
CA VAL A 266 5.25 -9.74 -7.68
C VAL A 266 5.45 -8.75 -8.82
N PHE A 267 5.87 -7.53 -8.50
CA PHE A 267 6.45 -6.62 -9.48
C PHE A 267 7.95 -6.53 -9.25
N ILE A 268 8.71 -6.86 -10.29
CA ILE A 268 10.17 -6.90 -10.27
C ILE A 268 10.71 -5.72 -11.07
N PRO A 269 11.50 -4.81 -10.46
CA PRO A 269 12.14 -3.74 -11.20
C PRO A 269 13.27 -4.30 -12.08
N PHE A 270 13.31 -3.91 -13.36
CA PHE A 270 14.42 -4.28 -14.25
C PHE A 270 15.74 -3.66 -13.78
N VAL A 271 16.82 -4.44 -13.89
CA VAL A 271 18.18 -4.01 -13.53
C VAL A 271 18.78 -3.11 -14.60
N SER A 272 18.52 -3.42 -15.87
CA SER A 272 19.05 -2.70 -17.02
C SER A 272 17.95 -2.29 -17.97
N ARG A 273 18.19 -1.20 -18.71
CA ARG A 273 17.29 -0.78 -19.80
C ARG A 273 17.23 -1.82 -20.92
N GLU A 274 18.33 -2.49 -21.19
CA GLU A 274 18.40 -3.56 -22.19
C GLU A 274 17.46 -4.72 -21.86
N ASP A 275 17.35 -5.10 -20.57
CA ASP A 275 16.39 -6.11 -20.14
C ASP A 275 14.95 -5.63 -20.31
N ALA A 276 14.66 -4.38 -19.94
CA ALA A 276 13.33 -3.81 -20.13
C ALA A 276 12.91 -3.78 -21.61
N ASP A 277 13.80 -3.29 -22.49
CA ASP A 277 13.57 -3.24 -23.94
C ASP A 277 13.39 -4.66 -24.51
N PHE A 278 14.19 -5.63 -24.04
CA PHE A 278 14.05 -7.04 -24.43
C PHE A 278 12.67 -7.61 -24.07
N PHE A 279 12.25 -7.49 -22.80
CA PHE A 279 10.96 -8.02 -22.35
C PHE A 279 9.79 -7.28 -22.99
N GLN A 280 9.94 -5.99 -23.30
CA GLN A 280 8.90 -5.22 -23.96
C GLN A 280 8.67 -5.72 -25.40
N ASN A 281 9.75 -5.97 -26.14
CA ASN A 281 9.67 -6.52 -27.49
C ASN A 281 9.12 -7.96 -27.45
N LEU A 282 9.60 -8.80 -26.52
CA LEU A 282 9.08 -10.15 -26.33
C LEU A 282 7.57 -10.17 -26.08
N GLU A 283 7.09 -9.32 -25.16
CA GLU A 283 5.66 -9.16 -24.88
C GLU A 283 4.90 -8.74 -26.14
N GLN A 284 5.43 -7.81 -26.94
CA GLN A 284 4.79 -7.37 -28.17
C GLN A 284 4.62 -8.51 -29.19
N HIS A 285 5.63 -9.35 -29.38
CA HIS A 285 5.52 -10.53 -30.24
C HIS A 285 4.49 -11.52 -29.70
N LEU A 286 4.51 -11.80 -28.40
CA LEU A 286 3.59 -12.75 -27.77
C LEU A 286 2.13 -12.31 -27.82
N ARG A 287 1.85 -11.01 -27.77
CA ARG A 287 0.49 -10.49 -27.97
C ARG A 287 -0.12 -10.87 -29.32
N THR A 288 0.73 -11.05 -30.34
CA THR A 288 0.30 -11.43 -31.70
C THR A 288 0.28 -12.94 -31.89
N GLU A 289 1.31 -13.63 -31.38
CA GLU A 289 1.54 -15.06 -31.63
C GLU A 289 0.81 -15.99 -30.64
N ASP A 290 0.49 -15.50 -29.45
CA ASP A 290 -0.28 -16.21 -28.42
C ASP A 290 -1.39 -15.30 -27.86
N PRO A 291 -2.37 -14.91 -28.71
CA PRO A 291 -3.42 -14.00 -28.30
C PRO A 291 -4.28 -14.60 -27.18
N PRO A 292 -4.87 -13.76 -26.30
CA PRO A 292 -5.74 -14.24 -25.23
C PRO A 292 -6.87 -15.14 -25.74
N ILE A 293 -7.03 -16.31 -25.13
CA ILE A 293 -7.93 -17.40 -25.57
C ILE A 293 -9.39 -16.94 -25.73
N ALA A 294 -9.83 -16.00 -24.90
CA ALA A 294 -11.20 -15.46 -24.94
C ALA A 294 -11.41 -14.35 -25.99
N GLY A 295 -10.45 -14.12 -26.89
CA GLY A 295 -10.53 -13.11 -27.95
C GLY A 295 -10.40 -11.65 -27.46
N ARG A 296 -9.90 -11.44 -26.24
CA ARG A 296 -9.56 -10.10 -25.73
C ARG A 296 -8.25 -9.62 -26.35
N ASP A 297 -8.16 -8.32 -26.61
CA ASP A 297 -6.86 -7.68 -26.84
C ASP A 297 -6.11 -7.56 -25.50
N HIS A 298 -4.88 -8.05 -25.46
CA HIS A 298 -4.07 -8.08 -24.24
C HIS A 298 -3.77 -6.69 -23.68
N LEU A 299 -3.40 -5.72 -24.55
CA LEU A 299 -3.05 -4.37 -24.12
C LEU A 299 -4.28 -3.63 -23.60
N MET A 300 -5.43 -3.79 -24.27
CA MET A 300 -6.70 -3.25 -23.78
C MET A 300 -7.15 -3.91 -22.48
N TYR A 301 -6.90 -5.20 -22.30
CA TYR A 301 -7.19 -5.91 -21.05
C TYR A 301 -6.35 -5.38 -19.89
N ARG A 302 -5.02 -5.31 -20.06
CA ARG A 302 -4.11 -4.79 -19.01
C ARG A 302 -4.29 -3.28 -18.76
N GLY A 303 -4.90 -2.57 -19.70
CA GLY A 303 -5.27 -1.16 -19.60
C GLY A 303 -6.76 -0.90 -19.38
N TYR A 304 -7.47 -1.79 -18.66
CA TYR A 304 -8.93 -1.79 -18.57
C TYR A 304 -9.53 -0.44 -18.13
N TYR A 305 -8.95 0.20 -17.11
CA TYR A 305 -9.45 1.47 -16.55
C TYR A 305 -8.59 2.68 -16.94
N ALA A 306 -7.27 2.51 -17.00
CA ALA A 306 -6.36 3.49 -17.57
C ALA A 306 -5.26 2.78 -18.38
N PRO A 307 -4.62 3.47 -19.34
CA PRO A 307 -3.58 2.85 -20.17
C PRO A 307 -2.44 2.26 -19.35
N VAL A 308 -1.93 1.11 -19.80
CA VAL A 308 -0.74 0.48 -19.20
C VAL A 308 0.43 1.46 -19.24
N LYS A 309 1.10 1.60 -18.11
CA LYS A 309 2.29 2.44 -17.99
C LYS A 309 3.34 1.75 -17.12
N GLY A 310 4.55 1.62 -17.66
CA GLY A 310 5.73 1.19 -16.88
C GLY A 310 5.71 -0.25 -16.37
N VAL A 311 4.86 -1.12 -16.92
CA VAL A 311 4.74 -2.53 -16.52
C VAL A 311 4.66 -3.41 -17.77
N ILE A 312 5.38 -4.54 -17.72
CA ILE A 312 5.37 -5.60 -18.75
C ILE A 312 4.72 -6.83 -18.13
N ASP A 313 3.83 -7.51 -18.86
CA ASP A 313 3.18 -8.72 -18.36
C ASP A 313 4.12 -9.93 -18.42
N GLY A 314 4.71 -10.27 -17.26
CA GLY A 314 5.56 -11.45 -17.09
C GLY A 314 4.83 -12.76 -17.29
N ASP A 315 3.54 -12.84 -16.95
CA ASP A 315 2.74 -14.07 -17.11
C ASP A 315 2.58 -14.40 -18.59
N LEU A 316 2.39 -13.37 -19.44
CA LEU A 316 2.37 -13.55 -20.89
C LEU A 316 3.76 -13.98 -21.38
N CYS A 317 4.83 -13.35 -20.90
CA CYS A 317 6.21 -13.67 -21.30
C CYS A 317 6.59 -15.13 -21.02
N GLU A 318 6.19 -15.69 -19.87
CA GLU A 318 6.46 -17.09 -19.53
C GLU A 318 5.79 -18.10 -20.49
N ARG A 319 4.67 -17.72 -21.11
CA ARG A 319 3.96 -18.55 -22.10
C ARG A 319 4.74 -18.75 -23.40
N TYR A 320 5.80 -17.99 -23.64
CA TYR A 320 6.74 -18.25 -24.74
C TYR A 320 7.20 -19.72 -24.77
N THR A 321 7.39 -20.33 -23.60
CA THR A 321 7.82 -21.73 -23.48
C THR A 321 6.82 -22.74 -24.04
N LEU A 322 5.54 -22.38 -24.12
CA LEU A 322 4.43 -23.20 -24.61
C LEU A 322 4.26 -23.12 -26.14
N LEU A 323 4.92 -22.16 -26.79
CA LEU A 323 4.80 -21.99 -28.24
C LEU A 323 5.41 -23.17 -29.01
N PRO A 324 4.85 -23.49 -30.20
CA PRO A 324 5.49 -24.34 -31.19
C PRO A 324 6.91 -23.86 -31.57
N ASN A 325 7.81 -24.79 -31.91
CA ASN A 325 9.22 -24.49 -32.16
C ASN A 325 9.46 -23.51 -33.32
N ASP A 326 8.62 -23.54 -34.35
CA ASP A 326 8.64 -22.61 -35.48
C ASP A 326 8.37 -21.17 -35.02
N LYS A 327 7.38 -20.97 -34.15
CA LYS A 327 7.07 -19.66 -33.56
C LYS A 327 8.17 -19.18 -32.62
N LYS A 328 8.73 -20.07 -31.80
CA LYS A 328 9.91 -19.75 -30.98
C LYS A 328 11.09 -19.28 -31.84
N GLN A 329 11.40 -20.00 -32.92
CA GLN A 329 12.50 -19.63 -33.82
C GLN A 329 12.25 -18.29 -34.53
N MET A 330 11.00 -18.02 -34.95
CA MET A 330 10.61 -16.76 -35.57
C MET A 330 10.87 -15.58 -34.61
N ILE A 331 10.33 -15.63 -33.40
CA ILE A 331 10.50 -14.57 -32.38
C ILE A 331 11.98 -14.44 -31.99
N ALA A 332 12.70 -15.56 -31.86
CA ALA A 332 14.13 -15.54 -31.56
C ALA A 332 14.95 -14.85 -32.65
N GLY A 333 14.59 -15.07 -33.92
CA GLY A 333 15.18 -14.38 -35.07
C GLY A 333 14.92 -12.87 -35.04
N GLU A 334 13.68 -12.45 -34.76
CA GLU A 334 13.33 -11.02 -34.69
C GLU A 334 13.98 -10.29 -33.49
N LEU A 335 14.25 -11.00 -32.40
CA LEU A 335 14.95 -10.46 -31.24
C LEU A 335 16.48 -10.57 -31.34
N ASP A 336 17.04 -11.10 -32.43
CA ASP A 336 18.48 -11.38 -32.61
C ASP A 336 19.06 -12.19 -31.42
N ARG A 337 18.34 -13.23 -30.98
CA ARG A 337 18.71 -14.09 -29.85
C ARG A 337 18.47 -15.56 -30.19
N SER A 338 19.09 -16.46 -29.42
CA SER A 338 18.76 -17.89 -29.54
C SER A 338 17.52 -18.22 -28.68
N VAL A 339 16.76 -19.24 -29.08
CA VAL A 339 15.59 -19.72 -28.29
C VAL A 339 15.98 -20.01 -26.84
N ARG A 340 17.11 -20.70 -26.63
CA ARG A 340 17.63 -21.03 -25.30
C ARG A 340 17.98 -19.80 -24.48
N GLU A 341 18.46 -18.74 -25.12
CA GLU A 341 18.81 -17.51 -24.43
C GLU A 341 17.56 -16.76 -23.96
N ILE A 342 16.49 -16.75 -24.75
CA ILE A 342 15.19 -16.21 -24.35
C ILE A 342 14.64 -16.99 -23.15
N GLU A 343 14.59 -18.32 -23.25
CA GLU A 343 14.12 -19.18 -22.15
C GLU A 343 14.93 -18.98 -20.86
N ARG A 344 16.26 -18.85 -21.00
CA ARG A 344 17.14 -18.53 -19.87
C ARG A 344 16.82 -17.17 -19.27
N LYS A 345 16.69 -16.10 -20.07
CA LYS A 345 16.39 -14.75 -19.54
C LYS A 345 15.04 -14.70 -18.81
N ILE A 346 14.01 -15.40 -19.31
CA ILE A 346 12.70 -15.52 -18.65
C ILE A 346 12.86 -16.24 -17.30
N SER A 347 13.60 -17.34 -17.24
CA SER A 347 13.84 -18.06 -15.99
C SER A 347 14.70 -17.26 -15.00
N ASP A 348 15.70 -16.52 -15.50
CA ASP A 348 16.67 -15.78 -14.68
C ASP A 348 16.00 -14.62 -13.94
N ILE A 349 15.08 -13.87 -14.58
CA ILE A 349 14.40 -12.76 -13.90
C ILE A 349 13.54 -13.23 -12.73
N ARG A 350 12.90 -14.39 -12.89
CA ARG A 350 12.09 -15.01 -11.83
C ARG A 350 12.98 -15.53 -10.70
N THR A 351 13.95 -16.39 -11.01
CA THR A 351 14.78 -17.06 -9.99
C THR A 351 15.68 -16.11 -9.20
N ARG A 352 16.07 -14.96 -9.77
CA ARG A 352 16.88 -13.94 -9.07
C ARG A 352 16.11 -13.12 -8.04
N SER A 353 14.80 -13.00 -8.20
CA SER A 353 13.99 -12.04 -7.43
C SER A 353 12.77 -12.68 -6.75
N ALA A 354 12.40 -13.90 -7.15
CA ALA A 354 11.25 -14.66 -6.70
C ALA A 354 11.50 -16.19 -6.82
N PHE A 355 10.44 -16.99 -6.65
CA PHE A 355 10.47 -18.45 -6.64
C PHE A 355 9.82 -19.08 -7.88
#